data_AF-A0A354M441-F1
#
_entry.id   AF-A0A354M441-F1
#
_cell.length_a   1.000
_cell.length_b   1.000
_cell.length_c   1.000
_cell.angle_alpha   90.00
_cell.angle_beta   90.00
_cell.angle_gamma   90.00
#
_symmetry.space_group_name_H-M   'P 1'
#
loop_
_entity.id
_entity.type
_entity.pdbx_description
1 polymer ?
#
loop_
_entity_poly.entity_id
_entity_poly.type
_entity_poly.pdbx_seq_one_letter_code
_entity_poly.pdbx_strand_id
1 'polypeptide(L)'
;MTKEKIKAVRMLAICCVLTFLCPELHAQFKTKKAPIMTKWAKNVHIEKPHPEYPRPQMTRNEWMNLNGVWEFQRSADLNEKPPFGKKLTENILVPFPVESALSGIMEQLDKFWYRRTFEIPSK
;
A
#
# COMPACT_ATOMS: atom_id res chain seq x y z
N MET A 1 -16.79 44.65 20.81
CA MET A 1 -16.57 43.19 20.63
C MET A 1 -15.39 42.79 21.51
N THR A 2 -15.63 42.04 22.59
CA THR A 2 -14.70 41.81 23.72
C THR A 2 -13.52 40.90 23.34
N LYS A 3 -12.33 41.18 23.88
CA LYS A 3 -11.06 40.47 23.62
C LYS A 3 -11.17 38.93 23.73
N GLU A 4 -12.08 38.44 24.57
CA GLU A 4 -12.45 37.03 24.73
C GLU A 4 -12.95 36.37 23.44
N LYS A 5 -13.80 37.06 22.66
CA LYS A 5 -14.34 36.52 21.39
C LYS A 5 -13.24 36.41 20.32
N ILE A 6 -12.26 37.32 20.33
CA ILE A 6 -11.13 37.31 19.40
C ILE A 6 -10.15 36.19 19.74
N LYS A 7 -9.92 35.90 21.04
CA LYS A 7 -9.15 34.74 21.49
C LYS A 7 -9.84 33.43 21.12
N ALA A 8 -11.16 33.31 21.32
CA ALA A 8 -11.91 32.13 20.96
C ALA A 8 -11.88 31.84 19.46
N VAL A 9 -12.08 32.86 18.61
CA VAL A 9 -11.99 32.72 17.14
C VAL A 9 -10.58 32.35 16.69
N ARG A 10 -9.53 32.92 17.31
CA ARG A 10 -8.14 32.54 17.03
C ARG A 10 -7.80 31.11 17.49
N MET A 11 -8.31 30.68 18.66
CA MET A 11 -8.08 29.33 19.17
C MET A 11 -8.81 28.27 18.33
N LEU A 12 -10.02 28.59 17.86
CA LEU A 12 -10.80 27.74 16.95
C LEU A 12 -10.15 27.64 15.57
N ALA A 13 -9.59 28.75 15.05
CA ALA A 13 -8.85 28.77 13.79
C ALA A 13 -7.53 27.98 13.88
N ILE A 14 -6.83 28.01 15.02
CA ILE A 14 -5.59 27.24 15.24
C ILE A 14 -5.88 25.73 15.29
N CYS A 15 -7.02 25.31 15.87
CA CYS A 15 -7.44 23.90 15.85
C CYS A 15 -7.80 23.41 14.44
N CYS A 16 -8.46 24.25 13.62
CA CYS A 16 -8.78 23.90 12.22
C CYS A 16 -7.55 23.85 11.30
N VAL A 17 -6.50 24.61 11.58
CA VAL A 17 -5.25 24.56 10.80
C VAL A 17 -4.41 23.33 11.17
N LEU A 18 -4.46 22.86 12.42
CA LEU A 18 -3.79 21.62 12.85
C LEU A 18 -4.45 20.34 12.29
N THR A 19 -5.71 20.39 11.86
CA THR A 19 -6.39 19.24 11.24
C THR A 19 -6.09 19.05 9.74
N PHE A 20 -5.43 20.01 9.07
CA PHE A 20 -5.10 19.90 7.65
C PHE A 20 -3.77 19.20 7.35
N LEU A 21 -2.99 18.84 8.37
CA LEU A 21 -1.82 17.96 8.25
C LEU A 21 -2.22 16.49 8.48
N CYS A 22 -3.31 16.05 7.85
CA CYS A 22 -3.52 14.61 7.70
C CYS A 22 -2.74 14.19 6.46
N PRO A 23 -1.62 13.46 6.57
CA PRO A 23 -1.02 12.83 5.40
C PRO A 23 -2.10 11.97 4.74
N GLU A 24 -2.13 12.00 3.41
CA GLU A 24 -3.04 11.20 2.58
C GLU A 24 -3.32 9.85 3.25
N LEU A 25 -4.58 9.62 3.62
CA LEU A 25 -5.05 8.36 4.18
C LEU A 25 -4.72 7.29 3.14
N HIS A 26 -3.57 6.61 3.31
CA HIS A 26 -3.19 5.50 2.46
C HIS A 26 -4.33 4.51 2.55
N ALA A 27 -4.97 4.20 1.42
CA ALA A 27 -6.09 3.28 1.39
C ALA A 27 -5.67 2.00 2.13
N GLN A 28 -6.29 1.76 3.29
CA GLN A 28 -5.85 0.73 4.22
C GLN A 28 -6.01 -0.62 3.54
N PHE A 29 -4.89 -1.28 3.24
CA PHE A 29 -4.91 -2.60 2.63
C PHE A 29 -5.62 -3.60 3.55
N LYS A 30 -6.49 -4.44 2.98
CA LYS A 30 -7.19 -5.50 3.70
C LYS A 30 -7.26 -6.77 2.85
N THR A 31 -6.95 -7.90 3.47
CA THR A 31 -7.09 -9.21 2.84
C THR A 31 -8.56 -9.60 2.67
N LYS A 32 -8.86 -10.34 1.61
CA LYS A 32 -10.17 -10.97 1.38
C LYS A 32 -10.25 -12.32 2.12
N LYS A 33 -11.39 -13.01 2.01
CA LYS A 33 -11.62 -14.33 2.64
C LYS A 33 -11.88 -15.39 1.56
N ALA A 34 -11.02 -16.39 1.47
CA ALA A 34 -11.22 -17.54 0.59
C ALA A 34 -12.12 -18.62 1.27
N PRO A 35 -12.71 -19.54 0.48
CA PRO A 35 -13.46 -20.68 1.02
C PRO A 35 -12.63 -21.56 1.98
N ILE A 36 -11.36 -21.75 1.67
CA ILE A 36 -10.40 -22.47 2.50
C ILE A 36 -9.22 -21.55 2.79
N MET A 37 -8.98 -21.29 4.08
CA MET A 37 -7.84 -20.50 4.55
C MET A 37 -6.86 -21.41 5.28
N THR A 38 -5.57 -21.26 4.98
CA THR A 38 -4.54 -22.00 5.71
C THR A 38 -4.34 -21.39 7.10
N LYS A 39 -3.85 -22.18 8.06
CA LYS A 39 -3.52 -21.67 9.40
C LYS A 39 -2.46 -20.56 9.37
N TRP A 40 -1.54 -20.62 8.41
CA TRP A 40 -0.45 -19.65 8.25
C TRP A 40 -0.93 -18.30 7.70
N ALA A 41 -2.06 -18.25 6.98
CA ALA A 41 -2.63 -17.01 6.47
C ALA A 41 -2.91 -15.97 7.58
N LYS A 42 -3.17 -16.43 8.81
CA LYS A 42 -3.38 -15.58 10.00
C LYS A 42 -2.11 -14.88 10.47
N ASN A 43 -0.94 -15.39 10.10
CA ASN A 43 0.37 -14.91 10.56
C ASN A 43 1.06 -14.02 9.52
N VAL A 44 0.39 -13.70 8.42
CA VAL A 44 0.95 -12.83 7.38
C VAL A 44 1.00 -11.39 7.89
N HIS A 45 2.20 -10.82 7.95
CA HIS A 45 2.41 -9.41 8.27
C HIS A 45 2.32 -8.56 7.00
N ILE A 46 1.34 -7.67 6.91
CA ILE A 46 1.08 -6.83 5.73
C ILE A 46 2.27 -5.91 5.39
N GLU A 47 2.96 -5.38 6.40
CA GLU A 47 4.08 -4.46 6.20
C GLU A 47 5.35 -5.17 5.73
N LYS A 48 5.53 -6.44 6.10
CA LYS A 48 6.73 -7.23 5.81
C LYS A 48 6.35 -8.68 5.47
N PRO A 49 5.60 -8.92 4.38
CA PRO A 49 5.20 -10.26 4.01
C PRO A 49 6.41 -10.98 3.40
N HIS A 50 6.72 -12.17 3.93
CA HIS A 50 7.87 -12.98 3.52
C HIS A 50 9.17 -12.16 3.50
N PRO A 51 9.65 -11.70 4.68
CA PRO A 51 10.81 -10.82 4.78
C PRO A 51 12.13 -11.52 4.43
N GLU A 52 12.15 -12.85 4.40
CA GLU A 52 13.35 -13.66 4.26
C GLU A 52 14.02 -13.51 2.89
N TYR A 53 15.34 -13.69 2.85
CA TYR A 53 16.11 -13.64 1.62
C TYR A 53 15.76 -14.85 0.71
N PRO A 54 15.48 -14.66 -0.60
CA PRO A 54 14.98 -15.74 -1.46
C PRO A 54 15.91 -16.95 -1.62
N ARG A 55 17.23 -16.75 -1.51
CA ARG A 55 18.24 -17.81 -1.62
C ARG A 55 19.18 -17.80 -0.42
N PRO A 56 18.84 -18.50 0.68
CA PRO A 56 19.61 -18.44 1.93
C PRO A 56 21.10 -18.81 1.78
N GLN A 57 21.46 -19.62 0.78
CA GLN A 57 22.85 -20.02 0.53
C GLN A 57 23.64 -19.04 -0.37
N MET A 58 22.97 -18.10 -1.04
CA MET A 58 23.57 -17.16 -1.99
C MET A 58 23.23 -15.71 -1.60
N THR A 59 23.35 -15.40 -0.32
CA THR A 59 23.01 -14.09 0.23
C THR A 59 24.02 -13.03 -0.19
N ARG A 60 23.54 -11.81 -0.44
CA ARG A 60 24.36 -10.63 -0.64
C ARG A 60 24.18 -9.68 0.53
N ASN A 61 25.25 -8.97 0.91
CA ASN A 61 25.21 -8.01 2.02
C ASN A 61 24.31 -6.81 1.70
N GLU A 62 24.34 -6.34 0.45
CA GLU A 62 23.47 -5.27 -0.04
C GLU A 62 22.24 -5.87 -0.71
N TRP A 63 21.12 -5.87 0.01
CA TRP A 63 19.84 -6.32 -0.52
C TRP A 63 18.68 -5.61 0.17
N MET A 64 17.64 -5.31 -0.61
CA MET A 64 16.42 -4.68 -0.13
C MET A 64 15.22 -5.51 -0.58
N ASN A 65 14.38 -5.88 0.39
CA ASN A 65 13.12 -6.53 0.12
C ASN A 65 12.08 -5.48 -0.32
N LEU A 66 11.42 -5.71 -1.47
CA LEU A 66 10.37 -4.84 -1.99
C LEU A 66 8.96 -5.39 -1.77
N ASN A 67 8.81 -6.48 -1.01
CA ASN A 67 7.51 -7.02 -0.63
C ASN A 67 6.71 -6.01 0.23
N GLY A 68 5.41 -6.24 0.34
CA GLY A 68 4.48 -5.37 1.06
C GLY A 68 3.38 -4.86 0.14
N VAL A 69 2.76 -3.74 0.52
CA VAL A 69 1.66 -3.14 -0.24
C VAL A 69 2.22 -2.39 -1.45
N TRP A 70 1.63 -2.65 -2.62
CA TRP A 70 1.90 -1.95 -3.89
C TRP A 70 0.60 -1.34 -4.39
N GLU A 71 0.69 -0.26 -5.16
CA GLU A 71 -0.47 0.25 -5.88
C GLU A 71 -0.81 -0.71 -7.04
N PHE A 72 -2.10 -0.81 -7.36
CA PHE A 72 -2.66 -1.78 -8.29
C PHE A 72 -3.76 -1.14 -9.14
N GLN A 73 -3.84 -1.54 -10.40
CA GLN A 73 -4.95 -1.17 -11.27
C GLN A 73 -5.18 -2.22 -12.36
N ARG A 74 -6.46 -2.53 -12.61
CA ARG A 74 -6.88 -3.37 -13.74
C ARG A 74 -6.63 -2.66 -15.06
N SER A 75 -6.20 -3.42 -16.07
CA SER A 75 -6.13 -2.90 -17.44
C SER A 75 -7.55 -2.80 -18.01
N ALA A 76 -7.88 -1.72 -18.71
CA ALA A 76 -9.17 -1.57 -19.39
C ALA A 76 -9.30 -2.52 -20.59
N ASP A 77 -8.18 -2.78 -21.28
CA ASP A 77 -8.08 -3.74 -22.38
C ASP A 77 -6.66 -4.32 -22.50
N LEU A 78 -6.50 -5.37 -23.32
CA LEU A 78 -5.23 -6.09 -23.48
C LEU A 78 -4.14 -5.27 -24.21
N ASN A 79 -4.50 -4.22 -24.95
CA ASN A 79 -3.60 -3.36 -25.70
C ASN A 79 -3.26 -2.05 -24.96
N GLU A 80 -3.87 -1.79 -23.81
CA GLU A 80 -3.61 -0.60 -23.00
C GLU A 80 -2.12 -0.46 -22.67
N LYS A 81 -1.58 0.75 -22.76
CA LYS A 81 -0.18 1.00 -22.35
C LYS A 81 -0.11 1.15 -20.82
N PRO A 82 1.03 0.81 -20.19
CA PRO A 82 1.19 1.05 -18.76
C PRO A 82 0.95 2.53 -18.43
N PRO A 83 0.20 2.85 -17.36
CA PRO A 83 -0.09 4.22 -16.94
C PRO A 83 1.11 4.85 -16.22
N PHE A 84 2.23 5.02 -16.93
CA PHE A 84 3.47 5.56 -16.37
C PHE A 84 3.27 6.93 -15.72
N GLY A 85 3.93 7.14 -14.58
CA GLY A 85 3.89 8.41 -13.84
C GLY A 85 2.58 8.70 -13.12
N LYS A 86 1.57 7.83 -13.21
CA LYS A 86 0.28 8.00 -12.53
C LYS A 86 0.20 7.12 -11.28
N LYS A 87 -0.44 7.62 -10.23
CA LYS A 87 -0.85 6.78 -9.09
C LYS A 87 -1.94 5.82 -9.56
N LEU A 88 -1.92 4.59 -9.04
CA LEU A 88 -2.97 3.60 -9.30
C LEU A 88 -4.05 3.66 -8.22
N THR A 89 -5.24 3.16 -8.52
CA THR A 89 -6.45 3.40 -7.73
C THR A 89 -6.64 2.46 -6.54
N GLU A 90 -6.01 1.29 -6.57
CA GLU A 90 -6.17 0.25 -5.57
C GLU A 90 -4.81 -0.20 -5.02
N ASN A 91 -4.83 -1.14 -4.08
CA ASN A 91 -3.66 -1.70 -3.43
C ASN A 91 -3.69 -3.23 -3.45
N ILE A 92 -2.51 -3.84 -3.54
CA ILE A 92 -2.30 -5.29 -3.52
C ILE A 92 -1.13 -5.66 -2.60
N LEU A 93 -1.21 -6.81 -1.94
CA LEU A 93 -0.12 -7.34 -1.12
C LEU A 93 0.78 -8.29 -1.91
N VAL A 94 1.99 -7.83 -2.24
CA VAL A 94 3.05 -8.64 -2.87
C VAL A 94 3.79 -9.39 -1.75
N PRO A 95 4.03 -10.72 -1.88
CA PRO A 95 4.14 -11.48 -3.14
C PRO A 95 2.93 -12.38 -3.47
N PHE A 96 1.75 -12.12 -2.93
CA PHE A 96 0.61 -13.00 -3.15
C PHE A 96 0.02 -12.83 -4.56
N PRO A 97 -0.41 -13.92 -5.22
CA PRO A 97 -0.99 -13.84 -6.56
C PRO A 97 -2.33 -13.10 -6.51
N VAL A 98 -2.69 -12.42 -7.59
CA VAL A 98 -3.88 -11.56 -7.70
C VAL A 98 -5.16 -12.31 -7.32
N GLU A 99 -5.26 -13.57 -7.71
CA GLU A 99 -6.39 -14.46 -7.49
C GLU A 99 -6.54 -14.89 -6.02
N SER A 100 -5.50 -14.73 -5.20
CA SER A 100 -5.56 -15.14 -3.80
C SER A 100 -6.33 -14.14 -2.94
N ALA A 101 -6.94 -14.64 -1.87
CA ALA A 101 -7.54 -13.80 -0.84
C ALA A 101 -6.50 -12.91 -0.12
N LEU A 102 -5.26 -13.39 0.02
CA LEU A 102 -4.18 -12.67 0.71
C LEU A 102 -3.68 -11.46 -0.07
N SER A 103 -3.83 -11.44 -1.39
CA SER A 103 -3.48 -10.27 -2.21
C SER A 103 -4.42 -9.08 -1.99
N GLY A 104 -5.62 -9.32 -1.44
CA GLY A 104 -6.68 -8.31 -1.33
C GLY A 104 -7.49 -8.10 -2.62
N ILE A 105 -7.06 -8.66 -3.76
CA ILE A 105 -7.76 -8.53 -5.05
C ILE A 105 -8.69 -9.73 -5.31
N MET A 106 -8.22 -10.96 -5.17
CA MET A 106 -9.01 -12.20 -5.35
C MET A 106 -9.88 -12.21 -6.62
N GLU A 107 -9.30 -11.85 -7.75
CA GLU A 107 -9.95 -11.82 -9.06
C GLU A 107 -9.06 -12.47 -10.11
N GLN A 108 -9.68 -13.05 -11.14
CA GLN A 108 -9.00 -13.56 -12.31
C GLN A 108 -8.92 -12.43 -13.34
N LEU A 109 -7.71 -12.00 -13.66
CA LEU A 109 -7.45 -10.86 -14.54
C LEU A 109 -6.37 -11.23 -15.55
N ASP A 110 -6.62 -10.94 -16.83
CA ASP A 110 -5.64 -11.24 -17.89
C ASP A 110 -4.51 -10.22 -17.93
N LYS A 111 -4.79 -8.97 -17.53
CA LYS A 111 -3.82 -7.87 -17.55
C LYS A 111 -4.13 -6.81 -16.49
N PHE A 112 -3.09 -6.35 -15.81
CA PHE A 112 -3.14 -5.37 -14.74
C PHE A 112 -1.75 -4.75 -14.55
N TRP A 113 -1.69 -3.69 -13.76
CA TRP A 113 -0.48 -2.92 -13.49
C TRP A 113 -0.18 -2.90 -11.99
N TYR A 114 1.11 -2.93 -11.68
CA TYR A 114 1.64 -2.67 -10.35
C TYR A 114 2.47 -1.39 -10.36
N ARG A 115 2.43 -0.64 -9.26
CA ARG A 115 3.33 0.50 -9.04
C ARG A 115 3.81 0.53 -7.60
N ARG A 116 5.12 0.75 -7.43
CA ARG A 116 5.75 1.03 -6.14
C ARG A 116 6.90 2.00 -6.33
N THR A 117 6.95 3.01 -5.49
CA THR A 117 8.10 3.90 -5.34
C THR A 117 8.94 3.44 -4.15
N PHE A 118 10.25 3.53 -4.27
CA PHE A 118 11.18 3.23 -3.19
C PHE A 118 12.43 4.09 -3.35
N GLU A 119 13.14 4.29 -2.25
CA GLU A 119 14.40 5.02 -2.22
C GLU A 119 15.55 4.04 -2.27
N ILE A 120 16.61 4.41 -3.00
CA ILE A 120 17.85 3.64 -3.01
C ILE A 120 18.71 4.20 -1.88
N PRO A 121 19.14 3.39 -0.90
CA PRO A 121 20.01 3.85 0.17
C PRO A 121 21.32 4.44 -0.38
N SER A 122 21.82 5.51 0.24
CA SER A 122 23.17 6.01 -0.02
C SER A 122 24.19 4.96 0.39
N LYS A 123 25.29 4.87 -0.36
CA LYS A 123 26.44 4.02 -0.01
C LYS A 123 27.24 4.60 1.15
#